data_AF-A0A7L4DUM1-F1
#
_entry.id   AF-A0A7L4DUM1-F1
#
_cell.length_a   1.000
_cell.length_b   1.000
_cell.length_c   1.000
_cell.angle_alpha   90.00
_cell.angle_beta   90.00
_cell.angle_gamma   90.00
#
_symmetry.space_group_name_H-M   'P 1'
#
loop_
_entity.id
_entity.type
_entity.pdbx_description
1 polymer ?
#
loop_
_entity_poly.entity_id
_entity_poly.type
_entity_poly.pdbx_seq_one_letter_code
_entity_poly.pdbx_strand_id
1 'polypeptide(L)'
;MAFSNRSFQWGTSTHLQSTAPSISGFTSRRAAIQKIQAPSVYGGAGGSGTRISTSTSYGQGFHGSSQLSLTDSDALLTGNEKSTMQNLNDRLASYLERVRSLEKANSLMEKQIMEWYEKNTIAVRQDYSSYFKTIEDLQNKISAAQLDNARLVLQIDNAKLAADDFRLKYENELLLRQSVEGDIQGLLRVRDDLTLTKSDLESQIESMKEELVFLKKSHEEEVDRLRKQVGGSVNVEVDAAPGIDLATTMEKMRQQYEAMAEKNRQEAKEQFEKQTEELNQEVAINVEQLQVQRREVTDRRQIFQGLELELQSHLGMKKSLEDTLAETEARYRYQLAQVQEAVAHVEAQLRQLRADMEGQNNEYSVLLDIKTRLEMEIATYRRLLEGEDSGHFQVDVSTAEPEKESTKVKKIKTIVEEVVDGKVVSSQTKEIEEKV
;
A
#
# COMPACT_ATOMS: atom_id res chain seq x y z
N MET A 1 -26.70 -10.64 -68.85
CA MET A 1 -26.11 -11.90 -68.35
C MET A 1 -24.62 -11.60 -68.13
N ALA A 2 -23.96 -11.84 -67.00
CA ALA A 2 -24.22 -12.69 -65.85
C ALA A 2 -23.70 -12.02 -64.56
N PHE A 3 -24.36 -12.31 -63.45
CA PHE A 3 -23.99 -11.92 -62.10
C PHE A 3 -22.74 -12.70 -61.63
N SER A 4 -21.84 -12.07 -60.88
CA SER A 4 -20.89 -12.79 -60.04
C SER A 4 -20.77 -12.10 -58.67
N ASN A 5 -21.64 -12.54 -57.77
CA ASN A 5 -21.50 -12.31 -56.33
C ASN A 5 -20.36 -13.22 -55.82
N ARG A 6 -19.31 -12.63 -55.25
CA ARG A 6 -18.39 -13.35 -54.37
C ARG A 6 -18.59 -12.85 -52.95
N SER A 7 -19.37 -13.63 -52.20
CA SER A 7 -19.45 -13.60 -50.75
C SER A 7 -18.14 -14.10 -50.15
N PHE A 8 -17.46 -13.26 -49.37
CA PHE A 8 -16.42 -13.70 -48.44
C PHE A 8 -17.08 -13.97 -47.08
N GLN A 9 -17.11 -15.25 -46.70
CA GLN A 9 -17.40 -15.71 -45.35
C GLN A 9 -16.14 -15.54 -44.49
N TRP A 10 -16.23 -14.81 -43.39
CA TRP A 10 -15.34 -14.96 -42.25
C TRP A 10 -16.19 -15.41 -41.06
N GLY A 11 -15.96 -16.64 -40.63
CA GLY A 11 -16.33 -17.10 -39.31
C GLY A 11 -15.14 -16.92 -38.38
N THR A 12 -15.38 -16.33 -37.21
CA THR A 12 -14.98 -16.84 -35.87
C THR A 12 -15.51 -15.84 -34.85
N SER A 13 -16.71 -16.11 -34.31
CA SER A 13 -17.21 -15.43 -33.11
C SER A 13 -16.69 -16.19 -31.90
N THR A 14 -15.65 -15.68 -31.26
CA THR A 14 -15.22 -16.12 -29.93
C THR A 14 -16.02 -15.37 -28.89
N HIS A 15 -17.07 -16.03 -28.41
CA HIS A 15 -17.94 -15.57 -27.32
C HIS A 15 -17.16 -15.65 -26.00
N LEU A 16 -16.60 -14.54 -25.54
CA LEU A 16 -16.03 -14.42 -24.20
C LEU A 16 -17.17 -14.29 -23.18
N GLN A 17 -17.44 -15.41 -22.50
CA GLN A 17 -18.43 -15.51 -21.44
C GLN A 17 -17.85 -14.90 -20.15
N SER A 18 -18.42 -13.79 -19.70
CA SER A 18 -18.08 -13.15 -18.43
C SER A 18 -18.42 -14.08 -17.27
N THR A 19 -17.39 -14.62 -16.61
CA THR A 19 -17.53 -15.43 -15.39
C THR A 19 -17.53 -14.47 -14.20
N ALA A 20 -18.68 -14.28 -13.56
CA ALA A 20 -18.79 -13.59 -12.29
C ALA A 20 -18.31 -14.51 -11.15
N PRO A 21 -17.54 -14.02 -10.15
CA PRO A 21 -17.20 -14.82 -8.99
C PRO A 21 -18.40 -14.91 -8.05
N SER A 22 -18.87 -16.14 -7.85
CA SER A 22 -19.87 -16.54 -6.86
C SER A 22 -19.28 -16.44 -5.46
N ILE A 23 -19.82 -15.54 -4.63
CA ILE A 23 -19.58 -15.50 -3.18
C ILE A 23 -20.26 -16.73 -2.57
N SER A 24 -19.47 -17.72 -2.20
CA SER A 24 -19.89 -18.87 -1.41
C SER A 24 -20.16 -18.44 0.03
N GLY A 25 -21.41 -18.06 0.32
CA GLY A 25 -21.91 -17.89 1.68
C GLY A 25 -22.09 -19.24 2.36
N PHE A 26 -21.10 -19.67 3.14
CA PHE A 26 -21.26 -20.79 4.06
C PHE A 26 -22.19 -20.39 5.21
N THR A 27 -23.45 -20.83 5.14
CA THR A 27 -24.39 -20.82 6.27
C THR A 27 -24.20 -22.08 7.09
N SER A 28 -23.28 -22.05 8.06
CA SER A 28 -23.23 -23.09 9.09
C SER A 28 -24.28 -22.83 10.17
N ARG A 29 -25.33 -23.67 10.16
CA ARG A 29 -26.24 -23.87 11.28
C ARG A 29 -25.45 -24.24 12.53
N ARG A 30 -25.45 -23.40 13.57
CA ARG A 30 -25.03 -23.82 14.92
C ARG A 30 -26.21 -24.48 15.60
N ALA A 31 -26.15 -25.81 15.69
CA ALA A 31 -26.91 -26.58 16.65
C ALA A 31 -26.46 -26.20 18.07
N ALA A 32 -27.45 -25.97 18.95
CA ALA A 32 -27.24 -25.80 20.37
C ALA A 32 -26.72 -27.13 20.96
N ILE A 33 -25.48 -27.12 21.43
CA ILE A 33 -24.94 -28.17 22.27
C ILE A 33 -24.67 -27.54 23.63
N GLN A 34 -25.49 -27.93 24.61
CA GLN A 34 -25.24 -27.68 26.02
C GLN A 34 -23.90 -28.30 26.39
N LYS A 35 -22.92 -27.46 26.73
CA LYS A 35 -21.69 -27.89 27.40
C LYS A 35 -21.72 -27.35 28.82
N ILE A 36 -21.71 -28.28 29.77
CA ILE A 36 -21.43 -28.05 31.18
C ILE A 36 -19.99 -27.53 31.27
N GLN A 37 -19.83 -26.30 31.72
CA GLN A 37 -18.53 -25.66 31.92
C GLN A 37 -18.16 -25.71 33.41
N ALA A 38 -16.92 -26.11 33.70
CA ALA A 38 -16.30 -25.94 35.01
C ALA A 38 -16.15 -24.44 35.33
N PRO A 39 -16.18 -24.03 36.61
CA PRO A 39 -16.11 -22.62 36.97
C PRO A 39 -14.75 -22.05 36.56
N SER A 40 -14.77 -20.96 35.79
CA SER A 40 -13.60 -20.16 35.47
C SER A 40 -13.49 -19.00 36.46
N VAL A 41 -12.30 -18.81 37.00
CA VAL A 41 -11.95 -17.63 37.82
C VAL A 41 -11.44 -16.57 36.84
N TYR A 42 -12.20 -15.49 36.68
CA TYR A 42 -11.76 -14.32 35.93
C TYR A 42 -11.22 -13.27 36.93
N GLY A 43 -9.90 -13.11 36.98
CA GLY A 43 -9.25 -12.03 37.71
C GLY A 43 -9.20 -10.77 36.85
N GLY A 44 -10.00 -9.76 37.20
CA GLY A 44 -9.89 -8.43 36.60
C GLY A 44 -8.61 -7.73 37.05
N ALA A 45 -7.79 -7.30 36.10
CA ALA A 45 -6.69 -6.38 36.35
C ALA A 45 -7.26 -5.00 36.69
N GLY A 46 -7.05 -4.57 37.93
CA GLY A 46 -7.58 -3.32 38.49
C GLY A 46 -8.18 -3.58 39.86
N GLY A 47 -7.35 -3.46 40.91
CA GLY A 47 -7.69 -3.83 42.28
C GLY A 47 -8.96 -3.17 42.81
N SER A 48 -10.09 -3.87 42.69
CA SER A 48 -11.26 -3.80 43.57
C SER A 48 -12.27 -4.88 43.18
N GLY A 49 -12.45 -5.88 44.03
CA GLY A 49 -13.63 -6.75 44.03
C GLY A 49 -13.41 -8.20 43.58
N THR A 50 -13.02 -9.07 44.51
CA THR A 50 -13.27 -10.51 44.42
C THR A 50 -14.66 -10.81 44.98
N ARG A 51 -15.58 -11.30 44.14
CA ARG A 51 -16.88 -11.82 44.59
C ARG A 51 -16.84 -13.34 44.62
N ILE A 52 -16.88 -13.92 45.81
CA ILE A 52 -17.00 -15.36 46.02
C ILE A 52 -18.47 -15.67 46.27
N SER A 53 -19.09 -16.44 45.39
CA SER A 53 -20.44 -16.99 45.62
C SER A 53 -20.31 -18.22 46.51
N THR A 54 -20.71 -18.11 47.78
CA THR A 54 -20.83 -19.26 48.68
C THR A 54 -22.12 -20.01 48.39
N SER A 55 -22.01 -21.30 48.07
CA SER A 55 -23.16 -22.20 47.96
C SER A 55 -23.67 -22.57 49.36
N THR A 56 -24.92 -22.21 49.64
CA THR A 56 -25.75 -22.76 50.71
C THR A 56 -25.81 -24.28 50.60
N SER A 57 -25.45 -25.00 51.67
CA SER A 57 -25.86 -26.39 51.84
C SER A 57 -26.34 -26.62 53.27
N TYR A 58 -27.59 -27.07 53.33
CA TYR A 58 -28.30 -27.56 54.52
C TYR A 58 -27.53 -28.75 55.12
N GLY A 59 -27.31 -28.72 56.43
CA GLY A 59 -26.64 -29.78 57.17
C GLY A 59 -27.05 -29.77 58.64
N GLN A 60 -28.22 -30.36 58.87
CA GLN A 60 -28.88 -30.66 60.14
C GLN A 60 -28.01 -31.55 61.05
N GLY A 61 -27.95 -31.27 62.36
CA GLY A 61 -27.60 -32.32 63.34
C GLY A 61 -26.93 -31.89 64.64
N PHE A 62 -27.75 -31.83 65.70
CA PHE A 62 -27.50 -32.48 67.00
C PHE A 62 -26.75 -31.71 68.12
N HIS A 63 -27.57 -31.17 69.03
CA HIS A 63 -27.58 -31.34 70.49
C HIS A 63 -26.28 -31.20 71.31
N GLY A 64 -26.32 -30.27 72.27
CA GLY A 64 -25.37 -30.24 73.38
C GLY A 64 -25.47 -29.03 74.31
N SER A 65 -26.68 -28.55 74.65
CA SER A 65 -26.86 -27.53 75.68
C SER A 65 -26.86 -28.17 77.07
N SER A 66 -25.73 -28.12 77.77
CA SER A 66 -25.65 -28.47 79.19
C SER A 66 -25.68 -27.20 80.05
N GLN A 67 -26.86 -27.02 80.62
CA GLN A 67 -27.29 -26.07 81.64
C GLN A 67 -26.72 -26.48 83.00
N LEU A 68 -26.14 -25.56 83.77
CA LEU A 68 -25.85 -25.68 85.22
C LEU A 68 -25.64 -24.25 85.75
N SER A 69 -26.69 -23.62 86.28
CA SER A 69 -27.10 -23.64 87.69
C SER A 69 -26.19 -22.79 88.58
N LEU A 70 -26.58 -21.52 88.74
CA LEU A 70 -26.19 -20.65 89.84
C LEU A 70 -26.75 -21.22 91.14
N THR A 71 -25.89 -21.68 92.03
CA THR A 71 -26.22 -21.82 93.46
C THR A 71 -25.10 -21.24 94.30
N ASP A 72 -25.45 -20.14 94.93
CA ASP A 72 -24.91 -19.52 96.11
C ASP A 72 -24.44 -20.54 97.17
N SER A 73 -23.18 -20.43 97.62
CA SER A 73 -22.72 -20.91 98.94
C SER A 73 -21.32 -20.37 99.21
N ASP A 74 -21.29 -19.13 99.65
CA ASP A 74 -20.19 -18.51 100.37
C ASP A 74 -20.08 -19.15 101.77
N ALA A 75 -19.17 -20.12 101.96
CA ALA A 75 -18.58 -20.51 103.25
C ALA A 75 -17.64 -21.73 103.14
N LEU A 76 -16.36 -21.51 102.78
CA LEU A 76 -15.19 -22.29 103.28
C LEU A 76 -13.90 -21.82 102.61
N LEU A 77 -13.42 -20.64 103.04
CA LEU A 77 -12.05 -20.20 102.83
C LEU A 77 -11.08 -21.04 103.67
N THR A 78 -9.86 -21.22 103.16
CA THR A 78 -8.62 -21.72 103.81
C THR A 78 -8.16 -23.17 103.51
N GLY A 79 -8.31 -23.67 102.27
CA GLY A 79 -7.70 -24.94 101.82
C GLY A 79 -7.40 -25.11 100.33
N ASN A 80 -7.76 -24.12 99.48
CA ASN A 80 -7.89 -24.31 98.03
C ASN A 80 -6.78 -23.67 97.17
N GLU A 81 -5.79 -23.00 97.77
CA GLU A 81 -4.72 -22.31 97.03
C GLU A 81 -3.66 -23.30 96.50
N LYS A 82 -3.39 -24.38 97.24
CA LYS A 82 -2.42 -25.40 96.83
C LYS A 82 -2.97 -26.31 95.71
N SER A 83 -4.26 -26.64 95.74
CA SER A 83 -4.92 -27.44 94.68
C SER A 83 -5.08 -26.65 93.38
N THR A 84 -5.39 -25.35 93.47
CA THR A 84 -5.45 -24.46 92.31
C THR A 84 -4.07 -24.22 91.69
N MET A 85 -3.02 -24.07 92.51
CA MET A 85 -1.63 -24.02 92.03
C MET A 85 -1.15 -25.34 91.42
N GLN A 86 -1.58 -26.49 91.95
CA GLN A 86 -1.30 -27.80 91.33
C GLN A 86 -2.01 -27.94 89.97
N ASN A 87 -3.29 -27.57 89.88
CA ASN A 87 -4.03 -27.63 88.62
C ASN A 87 -3.42 -26.71 87.54
N LEU A 88 -2.97 -25.52 87.93
CA LEU A 88 -2.24 -24.61 87.03
C LEU A 88 -0.89 -25.18 86.59
N ASN A 89 -0.14 -25.82 87.50
CA ASN A 89 1.11 -26.48 87.16
C ASN A 89 0.90 -27.70 86.24
N ASP A 90 -0.15 -28.50 86.45
CA ASP A 90 -0.50 -29.62 85.58
C ASP A 90 -0.95 -29.13 84.20
N ARG A 91 -1.67 -28.00 84.15
CA ARG A 91 -2.03 -27.32 82.91
C ARG A 91 -0.82 -26.73 82.19
N LEU A 92 0.15 -26.18 82.93
CA LEU A 92 1.41 -25.69 82.37
C LEU A 92 2.29 -26.84 81.87
N ALA A 93 2.34 -27.96 82.60
CA ALA A 93 3.06 -29.17 82.18
C ALA A 93 2.47 -29.75 80.89
N SER A 94 1.13 -29.86 80.78
CA SER A 94 0.47 -30.29 79.55
C SER A 94 0.62 -29.28 78.40
N TYR A 95 0.68 -27.98 78.68
CA TYR A 95 1.03 -26.97 77.67
C TYR A 95 2.47 -27.12 77.19
N LEU A 96 3.45 -27.31 78.08
CA LEU A 96 4.84 -27.53 77.72
C LEU A 96 5.04 -28.84 76.94
N GLU A 97 4.32 -29.90 77.30
CA GLU A 97 4.33 -31.16 76.56
C GLU A 97 3.73 -31.00 75.15
N ARG A 98 2.66 -30.20 75.03
CA ARG A 98 2.06 -29.86 73.74
C ARG A 98 2.95 -28.95 72.89
N VAL A 99 3.66 -28.00 73.49
CA VAL A 99 4.66 -27.18 72.78
C VAL A 99 5.79 -28.06 72.27
N ARG A 100 6.34 -28.97 73.09
CA ARG A 100 7.39 -29.90 72.65
C ARG A 100 6.94 -30.83 71.53
N SER A 101 5.69 -31.32 71.56
CA SER A 101 5.17 -32.17 70.48
C SER A 101 4.95 -31.38 69.18
N LEU A 102 4.50 -30.13 69.27
CA LEU A 102 4.38 -29.22 68.13
C LEU A 102 5.74 -28.81 67.55
N GLU A 103 6.73 -28.52 68.38
CA GLU A 103 8.11 -28.25 67.96
C GLU A 103 8.70 -29.46 67.23
N LYS A 104 8.49 -30.67 67.75
CA LYS A 104 8.93 -31.90 67.09
C LYS A 104 8.23 -32.11 65.75
N ALA A 105 6.92 -31.86 65.67
CA ALA A 105 6.15 -31.95 64.43
C ALA A 105 6.60 -30.90 63.39
N ASN A 106 6.82 -29.65 63.81
CA ASN A 106 7.35 -28.59 62.95
C ASN A 106 8.74 -28.94 62.43
N SER A 107 9.65 -29.42 63.29
CA SER A 107 10.99 -29.85 62.85
C SER A 107 10.96 -30.98 61.82
N LEU A 108 9.96 -31.87 61.91
CA LEU A 108 9.76 -32.95 60.94
C LEU A 108 9.23 -32.41 59.61
N MET A 109 8.27 -31.50 59.66
CA MET A 109 7.70 -30.87 58.46
C MET A 109 8.76 -30.02 57.74
N GLU A 110 9.59 -29.27 58.46
CA GLU A 110 10.72 -28.52 57.88
C GLU A 110 11.69 -29.45 57.14
N LYS A 111 12.04 -30.60 57.73
CA LYS A 111 12.88 -31.60 57.05
C LYS A 111 12.22 -32.15 55.80
N GLN A 112 10.93 -32.45 55.86
CA GLN A 112 10.18 -32.94 54.70
C GLN A 112 10.09 -31.89 53.57
N ILE A 113 9.94 -30.60 53.93
CA ILE A 113 9.95 -29.49 52.97
C ILE A 113 11.34 -29.38 52.31
N MET A 114 12.42 -29.45 53.09
CA MET A 114 13.78 -29.40 52.56
C MET A 114 14.06 -30.59 51.62
N GLU A 115 13.73 -31.81 52.03
CA GLU A 115 13.86 -32.99 51.17
C GLU A 115 13.02 -32.90 49.89
N TRP A 116 11.82 -32.30 49.97
CA TRP A 116 10.99 -32.08 48.81
C TRP A 116 11.65 -31.09 47.84
N TYR A 117 12.19 -29.99 48.33
CA TYR A 117 12.93 -29.03 47.51
C TYR A 117 14.20 -29.65 46.90
N GLU A 118 14.97 -30.45 47.64
CA GLU A 118 16.15 -31.13 47.10
C GLU A 118 15.78 -32.14 46.00
N LYS A 119 14.70 -32.91 46.18
CA LYS A 119 14.24 -33.87 45.16
C LYS A 119 13.64 -33.17 43.93
N ASN A 120 12.91 -32.06 44.12
CA ASN A 120 12.29 -31.33 43.02
C ASN A 120 13.25 -30.37 42.30
N THR A 121 14.31 -29.88 42.93
CA THR A 121 15.28 -28.97 42.29
C THR A 121 16.09 -29.67 41.21
N ILE A 122 16.33 -30.98 41.33
CA ILE A 122 17.02 -31.78 40.31
C ILE A 122 16.15 -31.95 39.05
N ALA A 123 14.81 -31.98 39.18
CA ALA A 123 13.90 -32.14 38.05
C ALA A 123 13.78 -30.89 37.15
N VAL A 124 14.16 -29.71 37.64
CA VAL A 124 14.04 -28.43 36.92
C VAL A 124 15.30 -28.09 36.10
N ARG A 125 16.40 -28.84 36.27
CA ARG A 125 17.67 -28.60 35.58
C ARG A 125 17.79 -29.40 34.27
N GLN A 126 16.76 -29.35 33.41
CA GLN A 126 16.92 -29.85 32.04
C GLN A 126 17.77 -28.87 31.23
N ASP A 127 18.86 -29.36 30.64
CA ASP A 127 19.78 -28.53 29.86
C ASP A 127 19.19 -28.19 28.47
N TYR A 128 18.49 -27.05 28.38
CA TYR A 128 17.92 -26.56 27.12
C TYR A 128 18.94 -25.93 26.15
N SER A 129 20.23 -25.94 26.50
CA SER A 129 21.31 -25.32 25.72
C SER A 129 21.42 -25.83 24.29
N SER A 130 21.14 -27.12 24.05
CA SER A 130 21.15 -27.70 22.69
C SER A 130 20.04 -27.14 21.80
N TYR A 131 18.86 -26.87 22.34
CA TYR A 131 17.74 -26.29 21.61
C TYR A 131 18.03 -24.86 21.19
N PHE A 132 18.68 -24.06 22.04
CA PHE A 132 19.05 -22.68 21.68
C PHE A 132 19.95 -22.63 20.44
N LYS A 133 20.95 -23.52 20.33
CA LYS A 133 21.79 -23.62 19.12
C LYS A 133 20.97 -23.95 17.87
N THR A 134 20.05 -24.92 17.98
CA THR A 134 19.19 -25.26 16.83
C THR A 134 18.23 -24.13 16.45
N ILE A 135 17.74 -23.35 17.42
CA ILE A 135 16.88 -22.19 17.18
C ILE A 135 17.68 -21.08 16.49
N GLU A 136 18.89 -20.81 16.95
CA GLU A 136 19.80 -19.82 16.34
C GLU A 136 20.14 -20.20 14.89
N ASP A 137 20.49 -21.47 14.64
CA ASP A 137 20.75 -21.97 13.29
C ASP A 137 19.52 -21.82 12.36
N LEU A 138 18.32 -22.07 12.89
CA LEU A 138 17.08 -21.89 12.13
C LEU A 138 16.78 -20.42 11.86
N GLN A 139 16.99 -19.54 12.84
CA GLN A 139 16.85 -18.09 12.67
C GLN A 139 17.81 -17.57 11.60
N ASN A 140 19.08 -17.98 11.65
CA ASN A 140 20.09 -17.62 10.65
C ASN A 140 19.70 -18.10 9.23
N LYS A 141 19.16 -19.31 9.10
CA LYS A 141 18.65 -19.83 7.82
C LYS A 141 17.45 -19.03 7.31
N ILE A 142 16.54 -18.64 8.20
CA ILE A 142 15.38 -17.81 7.84
C ILE A 142 15.86 -16.43 7.35
N SER A 143 16.76 -15.79 8.09
CA SER A 143 17.32 -14.49 7.69
C SER A 143 18.08 -14.55 6.37
N ALA A 144 18.89 -15.60 6.15
CA ALA A 144 19.56 -15.82 4.87
C ALA A 144 18.55 -15.99 3.72
N ALA A 145 17.51 -16.83 3.93
CA ALA A 145 16.46 -17.02 2.93
C ALA A 145 15.66 -15.74 2.66
N GLN A 146 15.43 -14.89 3.67
CA GLN A 146 14.78 -13.58 3.52
C GLN A 146 15.64 -12.63 2.68
N LEU A 147 16.95 -12.58 2.91
CA LEU A 147 17.88 -11.77 2.11
C LEU A 147 17.95 -12.27 0.66
N ASP A 148 18.02 -13.59 0.45
CA ASP A 148 18.02 -14.17 -0.89
C ASP A 148 16.70 -13.90 -1.62
N ASN A 149 15.56 -13.97 -0.92
CA ASN A 149 14.26 -13.62 -1.50
C ASN A 149 14.22 -12.14 -1.91
N ALA A 150 14.66 -11.22 -1.04
CA ALA A 150 14.74 -9.79 -1.37
C ALA A 150 15.65 -9.54 -2.59
N ARG A 151 16.80 -10.23 -2.67
CA ARG A 151 17.70 -10.18 -3.82
C ARG A 151 17.02 -10.66 -5.10
N LEU A 152 16.29 -11.78 -5.05
CA LEU A 152 15.57 -12.31 -6.21
C LEU A 152 14.45 -11.37 -6.67
N VAL A 153 13.71 -10.76 -5.74
CA VAL A 153 12.68 -9.76 -6.06
C VAL A 153 13.29 -8.56 -6.79
N LEU A 154 14.43 -8.04 -6.31
CA LEU A 154 15.13 -6.95 -7.00
C LEU A 154 15.62 -7.35 -8.40
N GLN A 155 16.11 -8.58 -8.57
CA GLN A 155 16.51 -9.08 -9.88
C GLN A 155 15.31 -9.23 -10.84
N ILE A 156 14.17 -9.69 -10.33
CA ILE A 156 12.91 -9.77 -11.09
C ILE A 156 12.47 -8.38 -11.53
N ASP A 157 12.47 -7.40 -10.64
CA ASP A 157 12.07 -6.03 -10.95
C ASP A 157 13.03 -5.38 -11.94
N ASN A 158 14.34 -5.60 -11.79
CA ASN A 158 15.33 -5.14 -12.77
C ASN A 158 15.11 -5.78 -14.15
N ALA A 159 14.86 -7.09 -14.21
CA ALA A 159 14.58 -7.79 -15.47
C ALA A 159 13.28 -7.30 -16.12
N LYS A 160 12.24 -7.01 -15.33
CA LYS A 160 10.98 -6.41 -15.82
C LYS A 160 11.20 -5.02 -16.38
N LEU A 161 11.91 -4.15 -15.66
CA LEU A 161 12.23 -2.81 -16.15
C LEU A 161 13.05 -2.87 -17.45
N ALA A 162 14.03 -3.77 -17.54
CA ALA A 162 14.78 -3.97 -18.77
C ALA A 162 13.90 -4.48 -19.92
N ALA A 163 12.96 -5.39 -19.65
CA ALA A 163 12.02 -5.88 -20.65
C ALA A 163 11.06 -4.78 -21.14
N ASP A 164 10.55 -3.94 -20.24
CA ASP A 164 9.72 -2.79 -20.59
C ASP A 164 10.50 -1.74 -21.40
N ASP A 165 11.76 -1.48 -21.06
CA ASP A 165 12.65 -0.62 -21.84
C ASP A 165 12.84 -1.15 -23.27
N PHE A 166 13.06 -2.45 -23.43
CA PHE A 166 13.18 -3.06 -24.77
C PHE A 166 11.85 -3.04 -25.52
N ARG A 167 10.72 -3.24 -24.83
CA ARG A 167 9.38 -3.15 -25.43
C ARG A 167 9.12 -1.75 -25.96
N LEU A 168 9.38 -0.70 -25.17
CA LEU A 168 9.22 0.69 -25.60
C LEU A 168 10.15 1.06 -26.76
N LYS A 169 11.40 0.59 -26.73
CA LYS A 169 12.34 0.77 -27.85
C LYS A 169 11.85 0.10 -29.12
N TYR A 170 11.32 -1.12 -29.02
CA TYR A 170 10.74 -1.84 -30.14
C TYR A 170 9.49 -1.15 -30.70
N GLU A 171 8.59 -0.68 -29.84
CA GLU A 171 7.39 0.06 -30.25
C GLU A 171 7.76 1.36 -30.98
N ASN A 172 8.72 2.13 -30.47
CA ASN A 172 9.22 3.33 -31.14
C ASN A 172 9.87 3.02 -32.49
N GLU A 173 10.73 2.00 -32.57
CA GLU A 173 11.37 1.59 -33.83
C GLU A 173 10.33 1.11 -34.85
N LEU A 174 9.31 0.37 -34.40
CA LEU A 174 8.21 -0.09 -35.24
C LEU A 174 7.42 1.09 -35.84
N LEU A 175 7.10 2.10 -35.01
CA LEU A 175 6.42 3.31 -35.47
C LEU A 175 7.27 4.10 -36.49
N LEU A 176 8.56 4.26 -36.22
CA LEU A 176 9.49 4.88 -37.16
C LEU A 176 9.56 4.10 -38.48
N ARG A 177 9.65 2.76 -38.41
CA ARG A 177 9.65 1.88 -39.59
C ARG A 177 8.36 2.05 -40.40
N GLN A 178 7.20 2.08 -39.75
CA GLN A 178 5.91 2.28 -40.40
C GLN A 178 5.81 3.66 -41.07
N SER A 179 6.32 4.71 -40.44
CA SER A 179 6.40 6.05 -41.04
C SER A 179 7.25 6.03 -42.31
N VAL A 180 8.45 5.46 -42.23
CA VAL A 180 9.36 5.36 -43.39
C VAL A 180 8.75 4.48 -44.49
N GLU A 181 8.08 3.40 -44.14
CA GLU A 181 7.37 2.55 -45.11
C GLU A 181 6.22 3.30 -45.79
N GLY A 182 5.50 4.14 -45.04
CA GLY A 182 4.51 5.07 -45.59
C GLY A 182 5.12 6.07 -46.58
N ASP A 183 6.27 6.67 -46.23
CA ASP A 183 7.00 7.59 -47.11
C ASP A 183 7.49 6.89 -48.39
N ILE A 184 8.03 5.67 -48.28
CA ILE A 184 8.45 4.85 -49.43
C ILE A 184 7.25 4.56 -50.35
N GLN A 185 6.12 4.16 -49.79
CA GLN A 185 4.90 3.93 -50.58
C GLN A 185 4.41 5.21 -51.27
N GLY A 186 4.48 6.36 -50.59
CA GLY A 186 4.20 7.67 -51.18
C GLY A 186 5.12 8.01 -52.33
N LEU A 187 6.44 7.83 -52.15
CA LEU A 187 7.44 8.05 -53.20
C LEU A 187 7.26 7.11 -54.40
N LEU A 188 6.87 5.86 -54.17
CA LEU A 188 6.56 4.92 -55.24
C LEU A 188 5.34 5.38 -56.07
N ARG A 189 4.30 5.91 -55.43
CA ARG A 189 3.15 6.50 -56.16
C ARG A 189 3.57 7.71 -56.99
N VAL A 190 4.32 8.63 -56.40
CA VAL A 190 4.83 9.81 -57.13
C VAL A 190 5.71 9.39 -58.32
N ARG A 191 6.54 8.35 -58.17
CA ARG A 191 7.31 7.78 -59.29
C ARG A 191 6.40 7.25 -60.39
N ASP A 192 5.33 6.53 -60.03
CA ASP A 192 4.39 5.98 -61.01
C ASP A 192 3.65 7.09 -61.76
N ASP A 193 3.20 8.12 -61.04
CA ASP A 193 2.58 9.32 -61.64
C ASP A 193 3.55 10.06 -62.59
N LEU A 194 4.82 10.21 -62.19
CA LEU A 194 5.87 10.78 -63.04
C LEU A 194 6.16 9.90 -64.27
N THR A 195 6.03 8.58 -64.14
CA THR A 195 6.21 7.66 -65.26
C THR A 195 5.06 7.76 -66.26
N LEU A 196 3.82 7.87 -65.78
CA LEU A 196 2.64 8.10 -66.62
C LEU A 196 2.74 9.44 -67.35
N THR A 197 2.99 10.53 -66.63
CA THR A 197 3.14 11.87 -67.24
C THR A 197 4.29 11.92 -68.25
N LYS A 198 5.40 11.22 -67.99
CA LYS A 198 6.48 11.06 -68.95
C LYS A 198 6.01 10.35 -70.23
N SER A 199 5.28 9.22 -70.10
CA SER A 199 4.76 8.51 -71.27
C SER A 199 3.74 9.32 -72.07
N ASP A 200 2.91 10.13 -71.40
CA ASP A 200 1.97 11.04 -72.05
C ASP A 200 2.70 12.12 -72.86
N LEU A 201 3.75 12.72 -72.28
CA LEU A 201 4.59 13.69 -72.98
C LEU A 201 5.36 13.06 -74.14
N GLU A 202 5.88 11.85 -74.00
CA GLU A 202 6.52 11.10 -75.09
C GLU A 202 5.55 10.83 -76.25
N SER A 203 4.30 10.45 -75.93
CA SER A 203 3.23 10.26 -76.92
C SER A 203 2.88 11.57 -77.65
N GLN A 204 2.75 12.69 -76.93
CA GLN A 204 2.53 14.01 -77.54
C GLN A 204 3.70 14.42 -78.45
N ILE A 205 4.94 14.18 -78.02
CA ILE A 205 6.14 14.45 -78.83
C ILE A 205 6.10 13.63 -80.12
N GLU A 206 5.74 12.36 -80.06
CA GLU A 206 5.69 11.50 -81.24
C GLU A 206 4.57 11.91 -82.19
N SER A 207 3.37 12.20 -81.67
CA SER A 207 2.26 12.75 -82.46
C SER A 207 2.65 14.05 -83.18
N MET A 208 3.30 14.99 -82.49
CA MET A 208 3.77 16.25 -83.10
C MET A 208 4.84 16.01 -84.18
N LYS A 209 5.71 15.00 -84.03
CA LYS A 209 6.67 14.62 -85.07
C LYS A 209 5.97 14.00 -86.28
N GLU A 210 4.99 13.14 -86.06
CA GLU A 210 4.17 12.55 -87.13
C GLU A 210 3.45 13.63 -87.92
N GLU A 211 2.84 14.61 -87.24
CA GLU A 211 2.22 15.78 -87.88
C GLU A 211 3.23 16.59 -88.71
N LEU A 212 4.44 16.80 -88.19
CA LEU A 212 5.51 17.52 -88.89
C LEU A 212 5.94 16.77 -90.16
N VAL A 213 6.10 15.44 -90.08
CA VAL A 213 6.43 14.59 -91.23
C VAL A 213 5.30 14.60 -92.25
N PHE A 214 4.05 14.48 -91.79
CA PHE A 214 2.87 14.54 -92.65
C PHE A 214 2.79 15.87 -93.40
N LEU A 215 2.98 16.99 -92.70
CA LEU A 215 2.93 18.33 -93.29
C LEU A 215 4.06 18.54 -94.30
N LYS A 216 5.27 18.06 -94.02
CA LYS A 216 6.40 18.08 -94.98
C LYS A 216 6.09 17.28 -96.23
N LYS A 217 5.56 16.06 -96.08
CA LYS A 217 5.19 15.21 -97.21
C LYS A 217 4.05 15.83 -98.03
N SER A 218 3.02 16.38 -97.37
CA SER A 218 1.93 17.08 -98.05
C SER A 218 2.45 18.27 -98.85
N HIS A 219 3.34 19.06 -98.25
CA HIS A 219 3.97 20.19 -98.93
C HIS A 219 4.82 19.74 -100.12
N GLU A 220 5.61 18.67 -99.98
CA GLU A 220 6.40 18.10 -101.07
C GLU A 220 5.51 17.61 -102.22
N GLU A 221 4.42 16.90 -101.91
CA GLU A 221 3.43 16.47 -102.90
C GLU A 221 2.73 17.65 -103.58
N GLU A 222 2.37 18.71 -102.84
CA GLU A 222 1.78 19.93 -103.40
C GLU A 222 2.75 20.68 -104.29
N VAL A 223 4.01 20.83 -103.87
CA VAL A 223 5.06 21.43 -104.69
C VAL A 223 5.28 20.60 -105.96
N ASP A 224 5.27 19.28 -105.87
CA ASP A 224 5.36 18.39 -107.04
C ASP A 224 4.13 18.50 -107.95
N ARG A 225 2.92 18.60 -107.39
CA ARG A 225 1.69 18.84 -108.15
C ARG A 225 1.76 20.20 -108.85
N LEU A 226 2.17 21.26 -108.17
CA LEU A 226 2.33 22.59 -108.75
C LEU A 226 3.45 22.60 -109.80
N ARG A 227 4.57 21.91 -109.59
CA ARG A 227 5.63 21.74 -110.60
C ARG A 227 5.12 21.01 -111.84
N LYS A 228 4.33 19.94 -111.65
CA LYS A 228 3.67 19.22 -112.75
C LYS A 228 2.63 20.08 -113.47
N GLN A 229 1.90 20.92 -112.74
CA GLN A 229 0.91 21.86 -113.29
C GLN A 229 1.56 23.02 -114.05
N VAL A 230 2.70 23.54 -113.56
CA VAL A 230 3.49 24.56 -114.26
C VAL A 230 4.22 23.98 -115.48
N GLY A 231 4.47 22.66 -115.51
CA GLY A 231 5.08 21.93 -116.64
C GLY A 231 4.10 21.45 -117.72
N GLY A 232 2.80 21.71 -117.59
CA GLY A 232 1.80 21.30 -118.55
C GLY A 232 0.93 22.47 -119.00
N SER A 233 1.22 23.03 -120.19
CA SER A 233 0.16 23.72 -120.95
C SER A 233 -0.79 22.64 -121.46
N VAL A 234 -1.71 22.20 -120.60
CA VAL A 234 -2.76 21.25 -120.99
C VAL A 234 -4.02 22.04 -121.23
N ASN A 235 -4.25 22.30 -122.51
CA ASN A 235 -5.53 22.66 -123.07
C ASN A 235 -6.52 21.53 -122.75
N VAL A 236 -7.36 21.71 -121.72
CA VAL A 236 -8.47 20.81 -121.43
C VAL A 236 -9.72 21.45 -122.00
N GLU A 237 -10.09 20.99 -123.19
CA GLU A 237 -11.39 21.24 -123.78
C GLU A 237 -12.46 20.65 -122.86
N VAL A 238 -13.37 21.53 -122.48
CA VAL A 238 -14.51 21.27 -121.61
C VAL A 238 -15.50 20.43 -122.39
N ASP A 239 -15.56 19.13 -122.12
CA ASP A 239 -16.69 18.31 -122.52
C ASP A 239 -17.84 18.57 -121.54
N ALA A 240 -18.86 19.26 -122.03
CA ALA A 240 -20.04 19.62 -121.27
C ALA A 240 -20.87 18.36 -121.01
N ALA A 241 -20.65 17.76 -119.84
CA ALA A 241 -21.58 16.78 -119.28
C ALA A 241 -22.99 17.40 -119.19
N PRO A 242 -24.04 16.61 -119.51
CA PRO A 242 -25.38 17.11 -119.78
C PRO A 242 -25.98 17.90 -118.61
N GLY A 243 -26.74 18.94 -118.95
CA GLY A 243 -27.33 19.93 -118.03
C GLY A 243 -27.84 19.32 -116.74
N ILE A 244 -27.08 19.55 -115.67
CA ILE A 244 -27.48 19.24 -114.31
C ILE A 244 -28.62 20.21 -113.97
N ASP A 245 -29.75 19.64 -113.57
CA ASP A 245 -30.93 20.37 -113.14
C ASP A 245 -30.58 21.22 -111.90
N LEU A 246 -30.29 22.50 -112.13
CA LEU A 246 -29.83 23.44 -111.12
C LEU A 246 -30.83 23.57 -109.96
N ALA A 247 -32.12 23.35 -110.22
CA ALA A 247 -33.15 23.32 -109.19
C ALA A 247 -32.95 22.13 -108.24
N THR A 248 -32.71 20.92 -108.77
CA THR A 248 -32.39 19.75 -107.92
C THR A 248 -31.08 19.90 -107.16
N THR A 249 -30.12 20.67 -107.70
CA THR A 249 -28.80 20.87 -107.08
C THR A 249 -28.86 21.90 -105.96
N MET A 250 -29.58 23.01 -106.18
CA MET A 250 -29.90 24.00 -105.15
C MET A 250 -30.73 23.39 -104.01
N GLU A 251 -31.71 22.55 -104.34
CA GLU A 251 -32.52 21.83 -103.35
C GLU A 251 -31.66 20.84 -102.54
N LYS A 252 -30.76 20.09 -103.18
CA LYS A 252 -29.79 19.23 -102.47
C LYS A 252 -28.85 20.03 -101.57
N MET A 253 -28.36 21.20 -102.01
CA MET A 253 -27.53 22.06 -101.16
C MET A 253 -28.31 22.58 -99.96
N ARG A 254 -29.57 22.99 -100.16
CA ARG A 254 -30.45 23.43 -99.07
C ARG A 254 -30.70 22.32 -98.06
N GLN A 255 -31.01 21.11 -98.52
CA GLN A 255 -31.17 19.93 -97.67
C GLN A 255 -29.87 19.57 -96.92
N GLN A 256 -28.70 19.71 -97.54
CA GLN A 256 -27.40 19.51 -96.87
C GLN A 256 -27.14 20.55 -95.78
N TYR A 257 -27.43 21.83 -96.04
CA TYR A 257 -27.30 22.88 -95.04
C TYR A 257 -28.30 22.75 -93.90
N GLU A 258 -29.54 22.36 -94.20
CA GLU A 258 -30.58 22.09 -93.21
C GLU A 258 -30.19 20.90 -92.33
N ALA A 259 -29.73 19.79 -92.93
CA ALA A 259 -29.20 18.64 -92.20
C ALA A 259 -27.95 18.99 -91.35
N MET A 260 -27.04 19.82 -91.87
CA MET A 260 -25.86 20.26 -91.12
C MET A 260 -26.24 21.19 -89.96
N ALA A 261 -27.20 22.09 -90.15
CA ALA A 261 -27.70 22.98 -89.10
C ALA A 261 -28.44 22.19 -88.02
N GLU A 262 -29.25 21.20 -88.40
CA GLU A 262 -29.92 20.30 -87.46
C GLU A 262 -28.91 19.45 -86.68
N LYS A 263 -27.90 18.90 -87.36
CA LYS A 263 -26.83 18.12 -86.73
C LYS A 263 -26.04 18.99 -85.73
N ASN A 264 -25.64 20.20 -86.12
CA ASN A 264 -24.93 21.12 -85.22
C ASN A 264 -25.82 21.52 -84.01
N ARG A 265 -27.12 21.73 -84.22
CA ARG A 265 -28.08 21.98 -83.12
C ARG A 265 -28.19 20.78 -82.19
N GLN A 266 -28.18 19.55 -82.70
CA GLN A 266 -28.21 18.33 -81.89
C GLN A 266 -26.90 18.17 -81.12
N GLU A 267 -25.75 18.30 -81.77
CA GLU A 267 -24.42 18.23 -81.15
C GLU A 267 -24.25 19.28 -80.04
N ALA A 268 -24.68 20.51 -80.25
CA ALA A 268 -24.66 21.55 -79.22
C ALA A 268 -25.54 21.17 -78.02
N LYS A 269 -26.75 20.63 -78.25
CA LYS A 269 -27.62 20.15 -77.17
C LYS A 269 -26.99 19.00 -76.39
N GLU A 270 -26.44 18.01 -77.09
CA GLU A 270 -25.77 16.87 -76.45
C GLU A 270 -24.54 17.31 -75.65
N GLN A 271 -23.78 18.30 -76.14
CA GLN A 271 -22.66 18.88 -75.41
C GLN A 271 -23.11 19.61 -74.14
N PHE A 272 -24.18 20.41 -74.22
CA PHE A 272 -24.76 21.05 -73.03
C PHE A 272 -25.31 20.02 -72.05
N GLU A 273 -26.03 19.00 -72.52
CA GLU A 273 -26.56 17.92 -71.68
C GLU A 273 -25.42 17.20 -70.96
N LYS A 274 -24.36 16.78 -71.67
CA LYS A 274 -23.17 16.16 -71.07
C LYS A 274 -22.51 17.05 -70.02
N GLN A 275 -22.28 18.34 -70.31
CA GLN A 275 -21.69 19.26 -69.33
C GLN A 275 -22.59 19.45 -68.10
N THR A 276 -23.92 19.52 -68.28
CA THR A 276 -24.85 19.62 -67.15
C THR A 276 -24.92 18.34 -66.33
N GLU A 277 -24.81 17.17 -66.96
CA GLU A 277 -24.74 15.88 -66.27
C GLU A 277 -23.45 15.74 -65.47
N GLU A 278 -22.30 16.10 -66.06
CA GLU A 278 -21.00 16.13 -65.38
C GLU A 278 -21.01 17.08 -64.18
N LEU A 279 -21.52 18.30 -64.36
CA LEU A 279 -21.65 19.27 -63.26
C LEU A 279 -22.59 18.75 -62.15
N ASN A 280 -23.71 18.12 -62.51
CA ASN A 280 -24.63 17.54 -61.53
C ASN A 280 -23.98 16.38 -60.77
N GLN A 281 -23.17 15.54 -61.43
CA GLN A 281 -22.41 14.48 -60.77
C GLN A 281 -21.38 15.06 -59.80
N GLU A 282 -20.62 16.08 -60.21
CA GLU A 282 -19.64 16.74 -59.34
C GLU A 282 -20.32 17.40 -58.14
N VAL A 283 -21.44 18.10 -58.34
CA VAL A 283 -22.23 18.70 -57.26
C VAL A 283 -22.74 17.61 -56.30
N ALA A 284 -23.21 16.48 -56.81
CA ALA A 284 -23.66 15.36 -55.96
C ALA A 284 -22.52 14.80 -55.11
N ILE A 285 -21.34 14.59 -55.69
CA ILE A 285 -20.15 14.13 -54.98
C ILE A 285 -19.71 15.15 -53.93
N ASN A 286 -19.66 16.44 -54.28
CA ASN A 286 -19.29 17.51 -53.36
C ASN A 286 -20.28 17.62 -52.20
N VAL A 287 -21.58 17.47 -52.44
CA VAL A 287 -22.60 17.45 -51.38
C VAL A 287 -22.42 16.24 -50.46
N GLU A 288 -22.14 15.06 -51.01
CA GLU A 288 -21.87 13.86 -50.19
C GLU A 288 -20.61 14.04 -49.33
N GLN A 289 -19.52 14.56 -49.90
CA GLN A 289 -18.29 14.86 -49.17
C GLN A 289 -18.53 15.89 -48.05
N LEU A 290 -19.27 16.96 -48.33
CA LEU A 290 -19.65 17.95 -47.32
C LEU A 290 -20.49 17.33 -46.20
N GLN A 291 -21.38 16.39 -46.51
CA GLN A 291 -22.14 15.67 -45.49
C GLN A 291 -21.26 14.76 -44.63
N VAL A 292 -20.29 14.06 -45.22
CA VAL A 292 -19.32 13.23 -44.49
C VAL A 292 -18.48 14.10 -43.56
N GLN A 293 -17.89 15.19 -44.08
CA GLN A 293 -17.11 16.12 -43.26
C GLN A 293 -17.95 16.72 -42.13
N ARG A 294 -19.22 17.07 -42.39
CA ARG A 294 -20.13 17.56 -41.36
C ARG A 294 -20.37 16.53 -40.25
N ARG A 295 -20.53 15.24 -40.60
CA ARG A 295 -20.66 14.14 -39.63
C ARG A 295 -19.38 13.97 -38.82
N GLU A 296 -18.21 13.96 -39.47
CA GLU A 296 -16.93 13.89 -38.76
C GLU A 296 -16.74 15.04 -37.77
N VAL A 297 -17.14 16.26 -38.14
CA VAL A 297 -17.09 17.42 -37.24
C VAL A 297 -18.04 17.24 -36.06
N THR A 298 -19.25 16.71 -36.27
CA THR A 298 -20.17 16.46 -35.16
C THR A 298 -19.68 15.35 -34.24
N ASP A 299 -19.12 14.28 -34.79
CA ASP A 299 -18.61 13.13 -34.02
C ASP A 299 -17.41 13.55 -33.19
N ARG A 300 -16.48 14.31 -33.78
CA ARG A 300 -15.33 14.89 -33.04
C ARG A 300 -15.78 15.84 -31.93
N ARG A 301 -16.82 16.66 -32.16
CA ARG A 301 -17.39 17.51 -31.11
C ARG A 301 -18.01 16.70 -29.97
N GLN A 302 -18.70 15.61 -30.27
CA GLN A 302 -19.25 14.71 -29.25
C GLN A 302 -18.15 14.03 -28.44
N ILE A 303 -17.10 13.53 -29.10
CA ILE A 303 -15.94 12.93 -28.43
C ILE A 303 -15.24 13.97 -27.53
N PHE A 304 -15.04 15.19 -28.04
CA PHE A 304 -14.44 16.28 -27.26
C PHE A 304 -15.26 16.61 -26.01
N GLN A 305 -16.58 16.72 -26.15
CA GLN A 305 -17.47 16.96 -25.01
C GLN A 305 -17.46 15.80 -24.01
N GLY A 306 -17.40 14.55 -24.49
CA GLY A 306 -17.24 13.36 -23.64
C GLY A 306 -15.96 13.40 -22.82
N LEU A 307 -14.82 13.67 -23.47
CA LEU A 307 -13.51 13.81 -22.82
C LEU A 307 -13.48 14.99 -21.82
N GLU A 308 -14.15 16.10 -22.14
CA GLU A 308 -14.25 17.24 -21.24
C GLU A 308 -15.07 16.90 -19.98
N LEU A 309 -16.16 16.15 -20.12
CA LEU A 309 -16.94 15.64 -18.99
C LEU A 309 -16.16 14.64 -18.14
N GLU A 310 -15.40 13.73 -18.77
CA GLU A 310 -14.51 12.81 -18.07
C GLU A 310 -13.43 13.57 -17.28
N LEU A 311 -12.84 14.61 -17.88
CA LEU A 311 -11.87 15.47 -17.20
C LEU A 311 -12.50 16.18 -15.99
N GLN A 312 -13.69 16.76 -16.14
CA GLN A 312 -14.41 17.40 -15.03
C GLN A 312 -14.76 16.40 -13.93
N SER A 313 -15.17 15.19 -14.29
CA SER A 313 -15.44 14.11 -13.34
C SER A 313 -14.18 13.70 -12.56
N HIS A 314 -13.04 13.52 -13.25
CA HIS A 314 -11.77 13.22 -12.61
C HIS A 314 -11.28 14.35 -11.69
N LEU A 315 -11.45 15.62 -12.08
CA LEU A 315 -11.15 16.76 -11.22
C LEU A 315 -12.04 16.78 -9.97
N GLY A 316 -13.33 16.47 -10.12
CA GLY A 316 -14.26 16.32 -9.00
C GLY A 316 -13.84 15.20 -8.05
N MET A 317 -13.49 14.04 -8.60
CA MET A 317 -12.99 12.89 -7.83
C MET A 317 -11.71 13.23 -7.07
N LYS A 318 -10.73 13.85 -7.75
CA LYS A 318 -9.48 14.31 -7.13
C LYS A 318 -9.76 15.25 -5.96
N LYS A 319 -10.60 16.25 -6.15
CA LYS A 319 -10.96 17.20 -5.09
C LYS A 319 -11.60 16.48 -3.90
N SER A 320 -12.53 15.56 -4.14
CA SER A 320 -13.16 14.80 -3.04
C SER A 320 -12.14 13.94 -2.27
N LEU A 321 -11.15 13.35 -2.96
CA LEU A 321 -10.08 12.59 -2.32
C LEU A 321 -9.14 13.50 -1.52
N GLU A 322 -8.77 14.67 -2.05
CA GLU A 322 -7.99 15.68 -1.34
C GLU A 322 -8.72 16.18 -0.08
N ASP A 323 -10.03 16.41 -0.16
CA ASP A 323 -10.86 16.81 0.97
C ASP A 323 -10.91 15.71 2.05
N THR A 324 -11.11 14.45 1.67
CA THR A 324 -11.10 13.32 2.62
C THR A 324 -9.73 13.11 3.26
N LEU A 325 -8.64 13.29 2.50
CA LEU A 325 -7.27 13.24 3.03
C LEU A 325 -7.07 14.37 4.05
N ALA A 326 -7.44 15.60 3.72
CA ALA A 326 -7.33 16.74 4.64
C ALA A 326 -8.16 16.53 5.92
N GLU A 327 -9.36 15.96 5.83
CA GLU A 327 -10.20 15.64 6.99
C GLU A 327 -9.56 14.56 7.87
N THR A 328 -9.04 13.48 7.27
CA THR A 328 -8.36 12.42 8.03
C THR A 328 -7.08 12.93 8.70
N GLU A 329 -6.27 13.72 8.01
CA GLU A 329 -5.10 14.37 8.60
C GLU A 329 -5.49 15.28 9.77
N ALA A 330 -6.53 16.11 9.62
CA ALA A 330 -7.01 16.98 10.69
C ALA A 330 -7.46 16.16 11.91
N ARG A 331 -8.18 15.05 11.69
CA ARG A 331 -8.59 14.14 12.77
C ARG A 331 -7.40 13.51 13.48
N TYR A 332 -6.38 13.05 12.75
CA TYR A 332 -5.18 12.48 13.35
C TYR A 332 -4.35 13.53 14.09
N ARG A 333 -4.22 14.75 13.54
CA ARG A 333 -3.58 15.88 14.22
C ARG A 333 -4.27 16.20 15.54
N TYR A 334 -5.61 16.19 15.56
CA TYR A 334 -6.38 16.39 16.79
C TYR A 334 -6.15 15.27 17.81
N GLN A 335 -6.19 14.00 17.39
CA GLN A 335 -5.93 12.86 18.27
C GLN A 335 -4.51 12.90 18.85
N LEU A 336 -3.51 13.25 18.03
CA LEU A 336 -2.13 13.40 18.48
C LEU A 336 -1.99 14.53 19.50
N ALA A 337 -2.65 15.67 19.27
CA ALA A 337 -2.67 16.78 20.23
C ALA A 337 -3.29 16.36 21.57
N GLN A 338 -4.38 15.59 21.55
CA GLN A 338 -5.03 15.09 22.76
C GLN A 338 -4.12 14.12 23.54
N VAL A 339 -3.42 13.22 22.85
CA VAL A 339 -2.44 12.32 23.48
C VAL A 339 -1.28 13.12 24.05
N GLN A 340 -0.77 14.12 23.32
CA GLN A 340 0.30 14.99 23.77
C GLN A 340 -0.08 15.78 25.03
N GLU A 341 -1.32 16.26 25.11
CA GLU A 341 -1.85 16.93 26.30
C GLU A 341 -1.94 15.98 27.49
N ALA A 342 -2.43 14.75 27.29
CA ALA A 342 -2.48 13.73 28.34
C ALA A 342 -1.07 13.37 28.86
N VAL A 343 -0.09 13.23 27.96
CA VAL A 343 1.31 13.01 28.32
C VAL A 343 1.84 14.19 29.12
N ALA A 344 1.66 15.43 28.64
CA ALA A 344 2.10 16.63 29.35
C ALA A 344 1.49 16.74 30.75
N HIS A 345 0.21 16.36 30.91
CA HIS A 345 -0.46 16.34 32.20
C HIS A 345 0.18 15.31 33.16
N VAL A 346 0.40 14.07 32.71
CA VAL A 346 1.04 13.03 33.53
C VAL A 346 2.49 13.42 33.88
N GLU A 347 3.24 13.98 32.93
CA GLU A 347 4.58 14.46 33.22
C GLU A 347 4.58 15.60 34.25
N ALA A 348 3.61 16.50 34.20
CA ALA A 348 3.45 17.56 35.20
C ALA A 348 3.15 16.98 36.59
N GLN A 349 2.26 15.98 36.68
CA GLN A 349 1.98 15.26 37.93
C GLN A 349 3.23 14.56 38.49
N LEU A 350 4.01 13.90 37.62
CA LEU A 350 5.27 13.26 38.02
C LEU A 350 6.30 14.27 38.52
N ARG A 351 6.41 15.44 37.88
CA ARG A 351 7.29 16.53 38.33
C ARG A 351 6.84 17.06 39.69
N GLN A 352 5.54 17.23 39.91
CA GLN A 352 4.99 17.67 41.20
C GLN A 352 5.30 16.64 42.30
N LEU A 353 5.01 15.35 42.07
CA LEU A 353 5.27 14.29 43.06
C LEU A 353 6.77 14.20 43.42
N ARG A 354 7.66 14.37 42.43
CA ARG A 354 9.11 14.44 42.70
C ARG A 354 9.47 15.61 43.60
N ALA A 355 8.93 16.80 43.33
CA ALA A 355 9.15 17.98 44.16
C ALA A 355 8.63 17.77 45.60
N ASP A 356 7.46 17.14 45.75
CA ASP A 356 6.87 16.82 47.05
C ASP A 356 7.73 15.80 47.83
N MET A 357 8.22 14.74 47.16
CA MET A 357 9.13 13.77 47.78
C MET A 357 10.46 14.39 48.18
N GLU A 358 11.04 15.26 47.35
CA GLU A 358 12.26 16.00 47.68
C GLU A 358 12.02 16.91 48.90
N GLY A 359 10.86 17.57 48.97
CA GLY A 359 10.43 18.34 50.13
C GLY A 359 10.35 17.50 51.40
N GLN A 360 9.65 16.36 51.36
CA GLN A 360 9.54 15.44 52.50
C GLN A 360 10.90 14.91 52.93
N ASN A 361 11.77 14.54 51.98
CA ASN A 361 13.11 14.06 52.30
C ASN A 361 13.94 15.12 53.02
N ASN A 362 13.84 16.39 52.61
CA ASN A 362 14.49 17.50 53.29
C ASN A 362 13.93 17.69 54.71
N GLU A 363 12.61 17.63 54.90
CA GLU A 363 11.97 17.69 56.22
C GLU A 363 12.41 16.53 57.13
N TYR A 364 12.49 15.31 56.60
CA TYR A 364 13.00 14.14 57.33
C TYR A 364 14.48 14.31 57.73
N SER A 365 15.32 14.86 56.85
CA SER A 365 16.72 15.17 57.17
C SER A 365 16.81 16.17 58.32
N VAL A 366 16.03 17.25 58.27
CA VAL A 366 16.01 18.25 59.35
C VAL A 366 15.52 17.64 60.67
N LEU A 367 14.48 16.80 60.62
CA LEU A 367 13.98 16.12 61.82
C LEU A 367 14.99 15.13 62.40
N LEU A 368 15.73 14.43 61.55
CA LEU A 368 16.81 13.54 61.97
C LEU A 368 17.95 14.33 62.63
N ASP A 369 18.32 15.50 62.10
CA ASP A 369 19.32 16.38 62.71
C ASP A 369 18.87 16.88 64.10
N ILE A 370 17.58 17.23 64.25
CA ILE A 370 17.02 17.60 65.55
C ILE A 370 17.01 16.41 66.51
N LYS A 371 16.61 15.23 66.04
CA LYS A 371 16.59 13.99 66.85
C LYS A 371 17.98 13.66 67.36
N THR A 372 18.98 13.64 66.47
CA THR A 372 20.37 13.34 66.84
C THR A 372 20.90 14.35 67.86
N ARG A 373 20.56 15.64 67.71
CA ARG A 373 20.87 16.67 68.72
C ARG A 373 20.20 16.41 70.07
N LEU A 374 18.90 16.10 70.09
CA LEU A 374 18.20 15.78 71.33
C LEU A 374 18.73 14.51 72.00
N GLU A 375 19.11 13.50 71.22
CA GLU A 375 19.76 12.28 71.74
C GLU A 375 21.10 12.59 72.41
N MET A 376 21.90 13.50 71.84
CA MET A 376 23.12 14.00 72.50
C MET A 376 22.79 14.73 73.80
N GLU A 377 21.79 15.61 73.82
CA GLU A 377 21.36 16.32 75.03
C GLU A 377 20.89 15.33 76.12
N ILE A 378 20.06 14.33 75.78
CA ILE A 378 19.63 13.27 76.71
C ILE A 378 20.83 12.47 77.23
N ALA A 379 21.80 12.12 76.38
CA ALA A 379 23.01 11.42 76.82
C ALA A 379 23.81 12.26 77.82
N THR A 380 23.92 13.58 77.59
CA THR A 380 24.54 14.49 78.57
C THR A 380 23.74 14.59 79.87
N TYR A 381 22.41 14.67 79.79
CA TYR A 381 21.56 14.68 80.99
C TYR A 381 21.65 13.38 81.79
N ARG A 382 21.67 12.21 81.13
CA ARG A 382 21.89 10.91 81.80
C ARG A 382 23.23 10.88 82.53
N ARG A 383 24.30 11.35 81.88
CA ARG A 383 25.63 11.48 82.50
C ARG A 383 25.63 12.39 83.74
N LEU A 384 24.84 13.47 83.74
CA LEU A 384 24.71 14.37 84.91
C LEU A 384 23.84 13.77 86.03
N LEU A 385 22.76 13.06 85.67
CA LEU A 385 21.82 12.41 86.60
C LEU A 385 22.36 11.14 87.25
N GLU A 386 23.21 10.41 86.54
CA GLU A 386 23.95 9.26 87.09
C GLU A 386 24.96 9.67 88.17
N GLY A 387 25.13 10.97 88.41
CA GLY A 387 26.02 11.49 89.44
C GLY A 387 27.48 11.32 89.04
N GLU A 388 28.22 12.41 89.19
CA GLU A 388 29.65 12.31 89.49
C GLU A 388 29.80 11.59 90.84
N ASP A 389 29.67 10.26 90.87
CA ASP A 389 30.11 9.33 91.93
C ASP A 389 29.91 7.89 91.42
N SER A 390 30.90 7.25 90.80
CA SER A 390 32.03 6.68 91.53
C SER A 390 33.14 6.35 90.52
N GLY A 391 34.37 6.74 90.86
CA GLY A 391 35.53 6.63 89.99
C GLY A 391 35.72 5.26 89.35
N HIS A 392 35.76 5.26 88.01
CA HIS A 392 36.73 4.43 87.33
C HIS A 392 37.29 5.19 86.14
N PHE A 393 38.48 5.74 86.37
CA PHE A 393 39.46 6.00 85.34
C PHE A 393 39.85 4.64 84.74
N GLN A 394 38.96 4.03 83.95
CA GLN A 394 39.35 3.05 82.96
C GLN A 394 39.69 3.85 81.72
N VAL A 395 40.99 4.17 81.64
CA VAL A 395 41.67 4.34 80.38
C VAL A 395 41.53 3.01 79.64
N ASP A 396 40.37 2.78 79.04
CA ASP A 396 40.26 1.93 77.88
C ASP A 396 40.60 2.81 76.67
N VAL A 397 41.89 3.13 76.61
CA VAL A 397 42.59 3.30 75.34
C VAL A 397 42.58 1.92 74.70
N SER A 398 41.47 1.59 74.07
CA SER A 398 41.38 0.51 73.12
C SER A 398 40.87 1.10 71.82
N THR A 399 41.85 1.34 70.94
CA THR A 399 41.68 1.39 69.49
C THR A 399 40.77 2.49 68.96
N ALA A 400 41.29 3.72 68.99
CA ALA A 400 41.21 4.55 67.80
C ALA A 400 41.88 3.76 66.66
N GLU A 401 41.10 3.03 65.87
CA GLU A 401 41.56 2.62 64.56
C GLU A 401 41.88 3.89 63.77
N PRO A 402 43.08 3.98 63.16
CA PRO A 402 43.43 5.13 62.36
C PRO A 402 42.43 5.25 61.23
N GLU A 403 41.99 6.48 61.01
CA GLU A 403 41.40 6.96 59.76
C GLU A 403 42.07 6.23 58.59
N LYS A 404 41.38 5.23 58.04
CA LYS A 404 41.68 4.79 56.67
C LYS A 404 41.37 6.01 55.84
N GLU A 405 42.42 6.68 55.37
CA GLU A 405 42.38 7.52 54.18
C GLU A 405 41.48 6.79 53.17
N SER A 406 40.27 7.30 53.00
CA SER A 406 39.40 6.82 51.96
C SER A 406 40.07 7.25 50.67
N THR A 407 40.87 6.36 50.09
CA THR A 407 41.30 6.47 48.69
C THR A 407 40.03 6.72 47.91
N LYS A 408 39.86 7.95 47.42
CA LYS A 408 38.68 8.37 46.66
C LYS A 408 38.73 7.62 45.33
N VAL A 409 38.15 6.41 45.29
CA VAL A 409 38.04 5.64 44.06
C VAL A 409 36.98 6.32 43.21
N LYS A 410 37.40 6.97 42.12
CA LYS A 410 36.46 7.45 41.10
C LYS A 410 36.00 6.24 40.30
N LYS A 411 34.74 5.85 40.47
CA LYS A 411 34.11 4.81 39.64
C LYS A 411 33.51 5.49 38.41
N ILE A 412 34.14 5.31 37.25
CA ILE A 412 33.61 5.81 35.98
C ILE A 412 32.74 4.69 35.38
N LYS A 413 31.42 4.91 35.38
CA LYS A 413 30.45 4.06 34.70
C LYS A 413 30.25 4.57 33.28
N THR A 414 30.76 3.81 32.30
CA THR A 414 30.46 4.07 30.89
C THR A 414 29.38 3.10 30.44
N ILE A 415 28.23 3.63 30.08
CA ILE A 415 27.09 2.87 29.54
C ILE A 415 27.07 3.10 28.04
N VAL A 416 27.23 2.03 27.26
CA VAL A 416 27.08 2.07 25.80
C VAL A 416 25.76 1.38 25.47
N GLU A 417 24.81 2.17 24.96
CA GLU A 417 23.49 1.68 24.52
C GLU A 417 23.44 1.68 23.00
N GLU A 418 23.05 0.54 22.43
CA GLU A 418 22.80 0.41 21.00
C GLU A 418 21.28 0.48 20.76
N VAL A 419 20.85 1.54 20.08
CA VAL A 419 19.44 1.82 19.80
C VAL A 419 19.17 1.63 18.31
N VAL A 420 18.27 0.71 17.99
CA VAL A 420 17.72 0.53 16.64
C VAL A 420 16.21 0.73 16.74
N ASP A 421 15.66 1.57 15.87
CA ASP A 421 14.23 1.91 15.81
C ASP A 421 13.60 2.36 17.15
N GLY A 422 14.36 3.14 17.94
CA GLY A 422 13.86 3.73 19.18
C GLY A 422 13.68 2.76 20.34
N LYS A 423 14.17 1.51 20.23
CA LYS A 423 14.24 0.55 21.35
C LYS A 423 15.69 0.16 21.63
N VAL A 424 16.07 0.15 22.91
CA VAL A 424 17.41 -0.27 23.36
C VAL A 424 17.50 -1.80 23.23
N VAL A 425 18.31 -2.28 22.30
CA VAL A 425 18.42 -3.73 21.98
C VAL A 425 19.56 -4.39 22.78
N SER A 426 20.54 -3.59 23.21
CA SER A 426 21.71 -4.05 23.95
C SER A 426 22.22 -2.91 24.85
N SER A 427 22.51 -3.25 26.12
CA SER A 427 23.14 -2.33 27.09
C SER A 427 24.35 -3.03 27.70
N GLN A 428 25.54 -2.46 27.47
CA GLN A 428 26.78 -2.94 28.08
C GLN A 428 27.31 -1.88 29.04
N THR A 429 27.39 -2.23 30.32
CA THR A 429 27.97 -1.37 31.36
C THR A 429 29.39 -1.83 31.66
N LYS A 430 30.37 -0.94 31.47
CA LYS A 430 31.75 -1.17 31.92
C LYS A 430 32.05 -0.24 33.09
N GLU A 431 32.40 -0.84 34.22
CA GLU A 431 32.86 -0.15 35.43
C GLU A 431 34.39 -0.21 35.47
N ILE A 432 35.05 0.95 35.43
CA ILE A 432 36.49 1.06 35.64
C ILE A 432 36.70 1.80 36.97
N GLU A 433 37.39 1.15 37.89
CA GLU A 433 37.76 1.71 39.19
C GLU A 433 39.17 2.29 39.10
N GLU A 434 39.28 3.61 39.09
CA GLU A 434 40.57 4.30 39.16
C GLU A 434 40.83 4.76 40.60
N LYS A 435 41.95 4.31 41.18
CA LYS A 435 42.43 4.79 42.48
C LYS A 435 43.14 6.14 42.24
N VAL A 436 42.57 7.21 42.78
CA VAL A 436 43.19 8.56 42.80
C VAL A 436 44.18 8.67 43.93
#